data_AF-A0A0D6M5X9-F1
#
_entry.id   AF-A0A0D6M5X9-F1
#
_cell.length_a   1.000
_cell.length_b   1.000
_cell.length_c   1.000
_cell.angle_alpha   90.00
_cell.angle_beta   90.00
_cell.angle_gamma   90.00
#
_symmetry.space_group_name_H-M   'P 1'
#
loop_
_entity.id
_entity.type
_entity.pdbx_description
1 polymer ?
#
loop_
_entity_poly.entity_id
_entity_poly.type
_entity_poly.pdbx_seq_one_letter_code
_entity_poly.pdbx_strand_id
1 'polypeptide(L)'
;MISICQEKLMEIKDQEAKVNRLQLELEHMHLSADLTPAHLKRANDAFEKFAKGWARIVTKISEAMNVLTGHDEADEEQVVAKGIEQWIEGCDKVLTELMRTTKEERAKRLEKLEQQLETQQGNLTFIEKDPLKKAILKKGLDIEPSTSKSEGDLNAELEGEWCTVGDVAALDKEVERADKAVEVARSGNMSSETVEKAETRRAEMVERRRATSAALEKMKAAEEGMQSIAASVEATSSSDISLSGAITELKHARERLASYENLKKEAERAAEKMLALDDNVPQTITTTTRNRLRELSERWRELENAIEDHLNCARKEQKRSVQST
;
A
#
# COMPACT_ATOMS: atom_id res chain seq x y z
N MET A 1 -17.75 14.07 -21.70
CA MET A 1 -18.26 12.71 -21.41
C MET A 1 -19.38 12.70 -20.39
N ILE A 2 -19.30 13.50 -19.31
CA ILE A 2 -20.37 13.63 -18.30
C ILE A 2 -21.74 13.94 -18.93
N SER A 3 -21.81 14.90 -19.85
CA SER A 3 -23.04 15.27 -20.56
C SER A 3 -23.67 14.11 -21.32
N ILE A 4 -22.87 13.26 -21.96
CA ILE A 4 -23.32 12.09 -22.71
C ILE A 4 -23.86 11.02 -21.76
N CYS A 5 -23.20 10.78 -20.62
CA CYS A 5 -23.69 9.86 -19.60
C CYS A 5 -25.00 10.37 -18.97
N GLN A 6 -25.15 11.68 -18.76
CA GLN A 6 -26.39 12.31 -18.27
C GLN A 6 -27.53 12.18 -19.26
N GLU A 7 -27.29 12.43 -20.53
CA GLU A 7 -28.26 12.22 -21.61
C GLU A 7 -28.71 10.76 -21.67
N LYS A 8 -27.77 9.81 -21.57
CA LYS A 8 -28.09 8.37 -21.57
C LYS A 8 -28.85 7.91 -20.32
N LEU A 9 -28.61 8.49 -19.15
CA LEU A 9 -29.42 8.21 -17.96
C LEU A 9 -30.85 8.76 -18.10
N MET A 10 -31.04 9.93 -18.71
CA MET A 10 -32.38 10.44 -19.01
C MET A 10 -33.11 9.54 -20.01
N GLU A 11 -32.44 9.11 -21.08
CA GLU A 11 -33.02 8.15 -22.04
C GLU A 11 -33.44 6.83 -21.36
N ILE A 12 -32.62 6.30 -20.45
CA ILE A 12 -32.93 5.09 -19.67
C ILE A 12 -34.17 5.30 -18.81
N LYS A 13 -34.25 6.44 -18.11
CA LYS A 13 -35.40 6.79 -17.28
C LYS A 13 -36.69 6.93 -18.11
N ASP A 14 -36.58 7.46 -19.33
CA ASP A 14 -37.72 7.55 -20.25
C ASP A 14 -38.15 6.19 -20.80
N GLN A 15 -37.21 5.25 -20.99
CA GLN A 15 -37.53 3.88 -21.41
C GLN A 15 -38.02 2.98 -20.26
N GLU A 16 -37.75 3.33 -18.99
CA GLU A 16 -38.17 2.56 -17.81
C GLU A 16 -39.70 2.35 -17.78
N ALA A 17 -40.47 3.36 -18.18
CA ALA A 17 -41.93 3.27 -18.29
C ALA A 17 -42.37 2.19 -19.31
N LYS A 18 -41.61 1.99 -20.40
CA LYS A 18 -41.90 0.94 -21.39
C LYS A 18 -41.49 -0.44 -20.90
N VAL A 19 -40.39 -0.54 -20.16
CA VAL A 19 -39.96 -1.80 -19.52
C VAL A 19 -41.01 -2.26 -18.50
N ASN A 20 -41.52 -1.36 -17.67
CA ASN A 20 -42.60 -1.67 -16.73
C ASN A 20 -43.88 -2.12 -17.44
N ARG A 21 -44.19 -1.54 -18.61
CA ARG A 21 -45.33 -1.99 -19.43
C ARG A 21 -45.14 -3.41 -19.97
N LEU A 22 -43.94 -3.75 -20.44
CA LEU A 22 -43.63 -5.11 -20.89
C LEU A 22 -43.73 -6.14 -19.76
N GLN A 23 -43.40 -5.74 -18.53
CA GLN A 23 -43.58 -6.59 -17.35
C GLN A 23 -45.07 -6.86 -17.06
N LEU A 24 -45.91 -5.83 -17.16
CA LEU A 24 -47.36 -5.98 -17.01
C LEU A 24 -47.98 -6.83 -18.14
N GLU A 25 -47.47 -6.70 -19.37
CA GLU A 25 -47.90 -7.54 -20.49
C GLU A 25 -47.52 -9.02 -20.28
N LEU A 26 -46.35 -9.28 -19.69
CA LEU A 26 -45.95 -10.64 -19.28
C LEU A 26 -46.89 -11.20 -18.21
N GLU A 27 -47.23 -10.42 -17.19
CA GLU A 27 -48.21 -10.80 -16.16
C GLU A 27 -49.59 -11.09 -16.78
N HIS A 28 -50.02 -10.27 -17.74
CA HIS A 28 -51.26 -10.49 -18.47
C HIS A 28 -51.23 -11.77 -19.32
N MET A 29 -50.10 -12.11 -19.93
CA MET A 29 -49.95 -13.39 -20.65
C MET A 29 -50.16 -14.60 -19.71
N HIS A 30 -49.73 -14.51 -18.45
CA HIS A 30 -49.98 -15.57 -17.47
C HIS A 30 -51.46 -15.75 -17.12
N LEU A 31 -52.29 -14.74 -17.37
CA LEU A 31 -53.75 -14.77 -17.14
C LEU A 31 -54.53 -15.20 -18.40
N SER A 32 -53.88 -15.28 -19.57
CA SER A 32 -54.53 -15.65 -20.82
C SER A 32 -54.72 -17.17 -20.93
N ALA A 33 -55.95 -17.61 -21.19
CA ALA A 33 -56.31 -19.04 -21.24
C ALA A 33 -55.79 -19.76 -22.50
N ASP A 34 -55.34 -19.02 -23.52
CA ASP A 34 -54.97 -19.54 -24.83
C ASP A 34 -53.49 -19.93 -24.96
N LEU A 35 -52.68 -19.73 -23.90
CA LEU A 35 -51.25 -20.01 -23.90
C LEU A 35 -50.91 -21.32 -23.19
N THR A 36 -50.16 -22.18 -23.88
CA THR A 36 -49.62 -23.40 -23.27
C THR A 36 -48.47 -23.07 -22.31
N PRO A 37 -48.17 -23.94 -21.33
CA PRO A 37 -47.03 -23.77 -20.42
C PRO A 37 -45.68 -23.61 -21.14
N ALA A 38 -45.52 -24.21 -22.33
CA ALA A 38 -44.32 -24.06 -23.15
C ALA A 38 -44.16 -22.63 -23.71
N HIS A 39 -45.27 -21.97 -24.10
CA HIS A 39 -45.26 -20.58 -24.56
C HIS A 39 -44.92 -19.62 -23.41
N LEU A 40 -45.51 -19.84 -22.23
CA LEU A 40 -45.21 -19.04 -21.03
C LEU A 40 -43.75 -19.17 -20.60
N LYS A 41 -43.20 -20.39 -20.62
CA LYS A 41 -41.78 -20.61 -20.33
C LYS A 41 -40.87 -19.84 -21.30
N ARG A 42 -41.15 -19.89 -22.61
CA ARG A 42 -40.35 -19.17 -23.61
C ARG A 42 -40.44 -17.64 -23.42
N ALA A 43 -41.62 -17.11 -23.06
CA ALA A 43 -41.79 -15.70 -22.77
C ALA A 43 -41.00 -15.28 -21.51
N ASN A 44 -41.06 -16.10 -20.45
CA ASN A 44 -40.29 -15.88 -19.22
C ASN A 44 -38.77 -15.91 -19.47
N ASP A 45 -38.26 -16.92 -20.20
CA ASP A 45 -36.84 -17.03 -20.52
C ASP A 45 -36.34 -15.83 -21.34
N ALA A 46 -37.18 -15.30 -22.25
CA ALA A 46 -36.87 -14.11 -23.03
C ALA A 46 -36.85 -12.85 -22.17
N PHE A 47 -37.83 -12.69 -21.28
CA PHE A 47 -37.91 -11.55 -20.37
C PHE A 47 -36.77 -11.55 -19.35
N GLU A 48 -36.39 -12.72 -18.82
CA GLU A 48 -35.27 -12.84 -17.89
C GLU A 48 -33.94 -12.44 -18.55
N LYS A 49 -33.71 -12.86 -19.80
CA LYS A 49 -32.53 -12.41 -20.58
C LYS A 49 -32.54 -10.91 -20.81
N PHE A 50 -33.70 -10.34 -21.15
CA PHE A 50 -33.86 -8.90 -21.33
C PHE A 50 -33.59 -8.13 -20.03
N ALA A 51 -34.19 -8.54 -18.91
CA ALA A 51 -34.02 -7.89 -17.61
C ALA A 51 -32.55 -7.91 -17.14
N LYS A 52 -31.85 -9.03 -17.33
CA LYS A 52 -30.41 -9.15 -17.05
C LYS A 52 -29.57 -8.18 -17.91
N GLY A 53 -29.90 -8.06 -19.20
CA GLY A 53 -29.24 -7.11 -20.11
C GLY A 53 -29.49 -5.66 -19.72
N TRP A 54 -30.75 -5.31 -19.43
CA TRP A 54 -31.18 -4.00 -18.98
C TRP A 54 -30.44 -3.57 -17.70
N ALA A 55 -30.45 -4.41 -16.66
CA ALA A 55 -29.76 -4.13 -15.40
C ALA A 55 -28.26 -3.87 -15.60
N ARG A 56 -27.59 -4.67 -16.44
CA ARG A 56 -26.17 -4.50 -16.74
C ARG A 56 -25.86 -3.14 -17.37
N ILE A 57 -26.72 -2.66 -18.27
CA ILE A 57 -26.55 -1.36 -18.93
C ILE A 57 -26.71 -0.21 -17.91
N VAL A 58 -27.76 -0.26 -17.09
CA VAL A 58 -28.03 0.76 -16.05
C VAL A 58 -26.89 0.84 -15.05
N THR A 59 -26.38 -0.30 -14.57
CA THR A 59 -25.25 -0.36 -13.64
C THR A 59 -23.99 0.24 -14.27
N LYS A 60 -23.65 -0.15 -15.51
CA LYS A 60 -22.42 0.33 -16.17
C LYS A 60 -22.41 1.84 -16.42
N ILE A 61 -23.56 2.42 -16.78
CA ILE A 61 -23.68 3.86 -16.99
C ILE A 61 -23.61 4.62 -15.65
N SER A 62 -24.21 4.07 -14.59
CA SER A 62 -24.15 4.66 -13.24
C SER A 62 -22.72 4.61 -12.66
N GLU A 63 -22.00 3.50 -12.85
CA GLU A 63 -20.58 3.36 -12.48
C GLU A 63 -19.72 4.39 -13.22
N ALA A 64 -19.88 4.51 -14.55
CA ALA A 64 -19.15 5.48 -15.35
C ALA A 64 -19.43 6.92 -14.90
N MET A 65 -20.69 7.23 -14.55
CA MET A 65 -21.04 8.54 -14.04
C MET A 65 -20.38 8.83 -12.70
N ASN A 66 -20.39 7.89 -11.75
CA ASN A 66 -19.75 8.06 -10.44
C ASN A 66 -18.24 8.29 -10.56
N VAL A 67 -17.57 7.62 -11.51
CA VAL A 67 -16.14 7.86 -11.79
C VAL A 67 -15.91 9.26 -12.37
N LEU A 68 -16.79 9.69 -13.28
CA LEU A 68 -16.69 11.00 -13.93
C LEU A 68 -17.12 12.17 -13.01
N THR A 69 -18.00 11.95 -12.04
CA THR A 69 -18.38 12.98 -11.04
C THR A 69 -17.50 12.98 -9.80
N GLY A 70 -16.70 11.92 -9.59
CA GLY A 70 -15.73 11.81 -8.50
C GLY A 70 -14.32 12.30 -8.85
N HIS A 71 -14.05 12.68 -10.11
CA HIS A 71 -12.84 13.41 -10.50
C HIS A 71 -13.12 14.91 -10.42
N ASP A 72 -12.70 15.54 -9.33
CA ASP A 72 -12.62 16.99 -9.24
C ASP A 72 -11.40 17.41 -10.09
N GLU A 73 -11.62 17.77 -11.37
CA GLU A 73 -10.57 18.18 -12.32
C GLU A 73 -9.70 19.33 -11.78
N ALA A 74 -10.21 20.09 -10.79
CA ALA A 74 -9.50 21.17 -10.13
C ALA A 74 -8.25 20.71 -9.36
N ASP A 75 -8.25 19.51 -8.78
CA ASP A 75 -7.13 19.03 -7.95
C ASP A 75 -6.00 18.45 -8.82
N GLU A 76 -6.32 17.77 -9.92
CA GLU A 76 -5.31 17.20 -10.83
C GLU A 76 -4.54 18.28 -11.59
N GLU A 77 -5.21 19.30 -12.13
CA GLU A 77 -4.53 20.42 -12.79
C GLU A 77 -3.63 21.19 -11.82
N GLN A 78 -4.05 21.35 -10.57
CA GLN A 78 -3.25 22.05 -9.55
C GLN A 78 -2.05 21.20 -9.10
N VAL A 79 -2.21 19.88 -8.99
CA VAL A 79 -1.11 18.94 -8.71
C VAL A 79 -0.12 18.90 -9.86
N VAL A 80 -0.59 18.88 -11.11
CA VAL A 80 0.26 18.92 -12.31
C VAL A 80 0.98 20.27 -12.42
N ALA A 81 0.29 21.39 -12.21
CA ALA A 81 0.89 22.72 -12.20
C ALA A 81 1.98 22.83 -11.13
N LYS A 82 1.72 22.36 -9.92
CA LYS A 82 2.69 22.31 -8.83
C LYS A 82 3.88 21.39 -9.14
N GLY A 83 3.62 20.26 -9.79
CA GLY A 83 4.67 19.34 -10.26
C GLY A 83 5.56 19.97 -11.32
N ILE A 84 4.97 20.72 -12.26
CA ILE A 84 5.70 21.47 -13.29
C ILE A 84 6.54 22.59 -12.67
N GLU A 85 6.00 23.35 -11.71
CA GLU A 85 6.75 24.39 -10.98
C GLU A 85 7.95 23.80 -10.23
N GLN A 86 7.76 22.69 -9.52
CA GLN A 86 8.85 22.00 -8.82
C GLN A 86 9.92 21.47 -9.78
N TRP A 87 9.52 20.98 -10.95
CA TRP A 87 10.46 20.53 -11.97
C TRP A 87 11.27 21.68 -12.54
N ILE A 88 10.63 22.82 -12.85
CA ILE A 88 11.30 24.04 -13.32
C ILE A 88 12.29 24.55 -12.27
N GLU A 89 11.90 24.63 -10.99
CA GLU A 89 12.82 24.99 -9.90
C GLU A 89 14.01 24.02 -9.77
N GLY A 90 13.78 22.72 -9.99
CA GLY A 90 14.82 21.70 -10.03
C GLY A 90 15.83 21.94 -11.16
N CYS A 91 15.33 22.23 -12.36
CA CYS A 91 16.17 22.59 -13.51
C CYS A 91 16.99 23.87 -13.25
N ASP A 92 16.39 24.89 -12.65
CA ASP A 92 17.07 26.16 -12.36
C ASP A 92 18.18 26.01 -11.33
N LYS A 93 18.00 25.15 -10.31
CA LYS A 93 19.06 24.79 -9.36
C LYS A 93 20.23 24.10 -10.05
N VAL A 94 19.96 23.14 -10.94
CA VAL A 94 21.01 22.44 -11.70
C VAL A 94 21.75 23.41 -12.62
N LEU A 95 21.03 24.27 -13.34
CA LEU A 95 21.64 25.29 -14.19
C LEU A 95 22.49 26.27 -13.37
N THR A 96 22.02 26.69 -12.20
CA THR A 96 22.77 27.56 -11.28
C THR A 96 24.05 26.90 -10.78
N GLU A 97 24.01 25.62 -10.37
CA GLU A 97 25.22 24.89 -9.97
C GLU A 97 26.20 24.70 -11.13
N LEU A 98 25.69 24.43 -12.34
CA LEU A 98 26.52 24.35 -13.54
C LEU A 98 27.15 25.72 -13.86
N MET A 99 26.43 26.82 -13.69
CA MET A 99 26.93 28.18 -13.90
C MET A 99 27.92 28.62 -12.81
N ARG A 100 27.80 28.10 -11.59
CA ARG A 100 28.68 28.41 -10.45
C ARG A 100 30.13 28.03 -10.69
N THR A 101 30.37 27.03 -11.54
CA THR A 101 31.72 26.69 -12.00
C THR A 101 31.96 27.24 -13.41
N THR A 102 32.84 28.24 -13.50
CA THR A 102 33.23 28.82 -14.79
C THR A 102 33.91 27.76 -15.67
N LYS A 103 33.88 27.97 -16.99
CA LYS A 103 34.54 27.06 -17.94
C LYS A 103 36.04 26.91 -17.63
N GLU A 104 36.67 27.98 -17.14
CA GLU A 104 38.08 28.00 -16.74
C GLU A 104 38.34 27.16 -15.47
N GLU A 105 37.45 27.23 -14.47
CA GLU A 105 37.54 26.38 -13.27
C GLU A 105 37.37 24.89 -13.63
N ARG A 106 36.46 24.58 -14.58
CA ARG A 106 36.26 23.22 -15.08
C ARG A 106 37.46 22.71 -15.86
N ALA A 107 38.05 23.55 -16.72
CA ALA A 107 39.26 23.20 -17.47
C ALA A 107 40.43 22.91 -16.53
N LYS A 108 40.65 23.73 -15.49
CA LYS A 108 41.68 23.47 -14.47
C LYS A 108 41.45 22.18 -13.69
N ARG A 109 40.18 21.84 -13.38
CA ARG A 109 39.84 20.58 -12.72
C ARG A 109 40.09 19.37 -13.63
N LEU A 110 39.75 19.47 -14.91
CA LEU A 110 40.04 18.45 -15.92
C LEU A 110 41.55 18.24 -16.08
N GLU A 111 42.33 19.31 -16.21
CA GLU A 111 43.79 19.24 -16.29
C GLU A 111 44.40 18.58 -15.04
N LYS A 112 43.87 18.90 -13.85
CA LYS A 112 44.30 18.27 -12.60
C LYS A 112 43.93 16.77 -12.54
N LEU A 113 42.77 16.39 -13.08
CA LEU A 113 42.36 14.99 -13.17
C LEU A 113 43.21 14.21 -14.18
N GLU A 114 43.56 14.82 -15.31
CA GLU A 114 44.47 14.24 -16.30
C GLU A 114 45.86 14.01 -15.69
N GLN A 115 46.41 14.98 -14.96
CA GLN A 115 47.68 14.81 -14.24
C GLN A 115 47.61 13.71 -13.17
N GLN A 116 46.48 13.59 -12.47
CA GLN A 116 46.27 12.52 -11.50
C GLN A 116 46.18 11.15 -12.17
N LEU A 117 45.49 11.05 -13.31
CA LEU A 117 45.41 9.84 -14.14
C LEU A 117 46.80 9.44 -14.65
N GLU A 118 47.59 10.37 -15.15
CA GLU A 118 48.95 10.11 -15.62
C GLU A 118 49.85 9.62 -14.47
N THR A 119 49.75 10.24 -13.29
CA THR A 119 50.45 9.79 -12.08
C THR A 119 50.02 8.39 -11.66
N GLN A 120 48.72 8.09 -11.70
CA GLN A 120 48.19 6.76 -11.39
C GLN A 120 48.62 5.71 -12.42
N GLN A 121 48.68 6.06 -13.70
CA GLN A 121 49.19 5.19 -14.76
C GLN A 121 50.67 4.87 -14.57
N GLY A 122 51.47 5.86 -14.14
CA GLY A 122 52.86 5.66 -13.72
C GLY A 122 52.99 4.72 -12.51
N ASN A 123 52.12 4.89 -11.52
CA ASN A 123 52.07 4.01 -10.35
C ASN A 123 51.64 2.58 -10.70
N LEU A 124 50.66 2.42 -11.60
CA LEU A 124 50.21 1.13 -12.13
C LEU A 124 51.36 0.43 -12.86
N THR A 125 52.03 1.11 -13.79
CA THR A 125 53.19 0.53 -14.50
C THR A 125 54.36 0.21 -13.57
N PHE A 126 54.55 0.96 -12.48
CA PHE A 126 55.52 0.62 -11.44
C PHE A 126 55.12 -0.65 -10.65
N ILE A 127 53.84 -0.78 -10.30
CA ILE A 127 53.29 -1.95 -9.59
C ILE A 127 53.29 -3.19 -10.48
N GLU A 128 52.99 -3.06 -11.77
CA GLU A 128 52.98 -4.18 -12.72
C GLU A 128 54.36 -4.78 -13.01
N LYS A 129 55.44 -4.02 -12.77
CA LYS A 129 56.82 -4.51 -12.87
C LYS A 129 57.24 -5.37 -11.67
N ASP A 130 56.49 -5.32 -10.56
CA ASP A 130 56.70 -6.13 -9.37
C ASP A 130 55.69 -7.31 -9.36
N PRO A 131 56.16 -8.56 -9.57
CA PRO A 131 55.28 -9.74 -9.67
C PRO A 131 54.39 -9.95 -8.44
N LEU A 132 54.86 -9.55 -7.25
CA LEU A 132 54.12 -9.74 -6.00
C LEU A 132 52.98 -8.71 -5.87
N LYS A 133 53.24 -7.45 -6.23
CA LYS A 133 52.24 -6.38 -6.18
C LYS A 133 51.20 -6.51 -7.30
N LYS A 134 51.61 -7.00 -8.47
CA LYS A 134 50.69 -7.36 -9.57
C LYS A 134 49.68 -8.44 -9.16
N ALA A 135 50.11 -9.44 -8.38
CA ALA A 135 49.22 -10.49 -7.87
C ALA A 135 48.21 -9.98 -6.83
N ILE A 136 48.62 -9.01 -6.00
CA ILE A 136 47.75 -8.37 -5.00
C ILE A 136 46.72 -7.46 -5.68
N LEU A 137 47.13 -6.66 -6.68
CA LEU A 137 46.23 -5.78 -7.42
C LEU A 137 45.20 -6.56 -8.25
N LYS A 138 45.61 -7.68 -8.86
CA LYS A 138 44.69 -8.59 -9.56
C LYS A 138 43.63 -9.17 -8.61
N LYS A 139 44.03 -9.59 -7.40
CA LYS A 139 43.10 -10.01 -6.35
C LYS A 139 42.22 -8.88 -5.80
N GLY A 140 42.66 -7.63 -5.88
CA GLY A 140 41.90 -6.45 -5.43
C GLY A 140 40.88 -5.93 -6.46
N LEU A 141 41.15 -6.10 -7.75
CA LEU A 141 40.23 -5.77 -8.85
C LEU A 141 39.16 -6.86 -9.09
N ASP A 142 39.37 -8.08 -8.59
CA ASP A 142 38.37 -9.17 -8.61
C ASP A 142 37.22 -8.96 -7.58
N ILE A 143 37.06 -7.75 -7.00
CA ILE A 143 36.00 -7.42 -6.01
C ILE A 143 34.76 -6.77 -6.65
N GLU A 144 34.74 -6.53 -7.96
CA GLU A 144 33.47 -6.29 -8.70
C GLU A 144 33.07 -7.55 -9.47
N PRO A 145 31.99 -8.26 -9.08
CA PRO A 145 31.56 -9.44 -9.79
C PRO A 145 30.80 -9.01 -11.05
N SER A 146 31.54 -8.76 -12.14
CA SER A 146 31.02 -9.01 -13.49
C SER A 146 31.18 -10.51 -13.81
N THR A 147 30.67 -11.37 -12.92
CA THR A 147 30.41 -12.75 -13.30
C THR A 147 29.19 -12.68 -14.21
N SER A 148 29.40 -12.86 -15.52
CA SER A 148 28.31 -13.21 -16.44
C SER A 148 27.67 -14.50 -15.92
N LYS A 149 26.65 -14.37 -15.05
CA LYS A 149 25.88 -15.51 -14.56
C LYS A 149 25.24 -16.16 -15.78
N SER A 150 25.45 -17.47 -15.93
CA SER A 150 24.79 -18.20 -17.02
C SER A 150 23.28 -18.22 -16.77
N GLU A 151 22.49 -18.41 -17.83
CA GLU A 151 21.03 -18.54 -17.70
C GLU A 151 20.63 -19.72 -16.79
N GLY A 152 21.44 -20.80 -16.78
CA GLY A 152 21.25 -21.93 -15.88
C GLY A 152 21.47 -21.57 -14.41
N ASP A 153 22.50 -20.76 -14.11
CA ASP A 153 22.78 -20.31 -12.74
C ASP A 153 21.67 -19.37 -12.23
N LEU A 154 21.16 -18.49 -13.09
CA LEU A 154 20.06 -17.60 -12.74
C LEU A 154 18.76 -18.37 -12.51
N ASN A 155 18.45 -19.37 -13.34
CA ASN A 155 17.26 -20.20 -13.14
C ASN A 155 17.32 -21.01 -11.85
N ALA A 156 18.49 -21.58 -11.52
CA ALA A 156 18.69 -22.27 -10.24
C ALA A 156 18.51 -21.31 -9.05
N GLU A 157 18.96 -20.06 -9.18
CA GLU A 157 18.73 -19.03 -8.17
C GLU A 157 17.24 -18.66 -8.02
N LEU A 158 16.51 -18.50 -9.12
CA LEU A 158 15.06 -18.18 -9.12
C LEU A 158 14.19 -19.32 -8.57
N GLU A 159 14.69 -20.56 -8.64
CA GLU A 159 14.06 -21.76 -8.05
C GLU A 159 14.47 -22.03 -6.60
N GLY A 160 15.51 -21.33 -6.13
CA GLY A 160 15.98 -21.42 -4.76
C GLY A 160 14.95 -20.95 -3.73
N GLU A 161 15.29 -21.10 -2.47
CA GLU A 161 14.45 -20.65 -1.36
C GLU A 161 14.49 -19.12 -1.25
N TRP A 162 13.31 -18.51 -1.14
CA TRP A 162 13.11 -17.07 -0.99
C TRP A 162 12.48 -16.78 0.37
N CYS A 163 12.78 -15.61 0.94
CA CYS A 163 12.18 -15.22 2.20
C CYS A 163 10.65 -15.09 2.10
N THR A 164 10.02 -15.41 3.21
CA THR A 164 8.58 -15.26 3.42
C THR A 164 8.27 -13.94 4.16
N VAL A 165 6.99 -13.67 4.40
CA VAL A 165 6.52 -12.49 5.13
C VAL A 165 7.00 -12.46 6.59
N GLY A 166 7.10 -11.26 7.17
CA GLY A 166 7.32 -11.06 8.62
C GLY A 166 8.64 -10.38 9.02
N ASP A 167 9.71 -10.53 8.23
CA ASP A 167 10.98 -9.82 8.44
C ASP A 167 11.24 -8.85 7.29
N VAL A 168 11.05 -7.55 7.55
CA VAL A 168 11.24 -6.48 6.55
C VAL A 168 12.69 -6.40 6.08
N ALA A 169 13.67 -6.57 6.97
CA ALA A 169 15.08 -6.44 6.62
C ALA A 169 15.57 -7.61 5.76
N ALA A 170 15.04 -8.81 6.00
CA ALA A 170 15.26 -9.95 5.12
C ALA A 170 14.59 -9.74 3.75
N LEU A 171 13.34 -9.26 3.73
CA LEU A 171 12.60 -8.97 2.50
C LEU A 171 13.22 -7.84 1.67
N ASP A 172 13.79 -6.80 2.30
CA ASP A 172 14.54 -5.75 1.61
C ASP A 172 15.70 -6.34 0.81
N LYS A 173 16.48 -7.24 1.42
CA LYS A 173 17.60 -7.93 0.75
C LYS A 173 17.13 -8.83 -0.39
N GLU A 174 16.02 -9.54 -0.22
CA GLU A 174 15.47 -10.39 -1.28
C GLU A 174 14.85 -9.58 -2.42
N VAL A 175 14.26 -8.41 -2.16
CA VAL A 175 13.82 -7.50 -3.22
C VAL A 175 15.02 -7.00 -4.02
N GLU A 176 16.10 -6.55 -3.36
CA GLU A 176 17.33 -6.16 -4.06
C GLU A 176 17.93 -7.32 -4.88
N ARG A 177 17.88 -8.54 -4.33
CA ARG A 177 18.32 -9.75 -5.05
C ARG A 177 17.46 -10.01 -6.29
N ALA A 178 16.14 -9.86 -6.18
CA ALA A 178 15.23 -10.04 -7.30
C ALA A 178 15.37 -8.93 -8.35
N ASP A 179 15.59 -7.68 -7.95
CA ASP A 179 15.90 -6.56 -8.85
C ASP A 179 17.16 -6.87 -9.67
N LYS A 180 18.24 -7.32 -9.01
CA LYS A 180 19.49 -7.73 -9.67
C LYS A 180 19.27 -8.91 -10.63
N ALA A 181 18.43 -9.88 -10.25
CA ALA A 181 18.10 -11.02 -11.12
C ALA A 181 17.38 -10.57 -12.40
N VAL A 182 16.44 -9.63 -12.31
CA VAL A 182 15.75 -9.06 -13.47
C VAL A 182 16.71 -8.27 -14.37
N GLU A 183 17.60 -7.46 -13.78
CA GLU A 183 18.62 -6.73 -14.53
C GLU A 183 19.57 -7.66 -15.28
N VAL A 184 20.05 -8.72 -14.62
CA VAL A 184 20.90 -9.75 -15.24
C VAL A 184 20.17 -10.47 -16.37
N ALA A 185 18.89 -10.84 -16.19
CA ALA A 185 18.10 -11.50 -17.24
C ALA A 185 17.93 -10.61 -18.48
N ARG A 186 17.59 -9.32 -18.28
CA ARG A 186 17.36 -8.35 -19.36
C ARG A 186 18.65 -7.96 -20.07
N SER A 187 19.74 -7.71 -19.33
CA SER A 187 21.03 -7.32 -19.89
C SER A 187 21.80 -8.49 -20.53
N GLY A 188 21.58 -9.71 -20.03
CA GLY A 188 22.22 -10.94 -20.50
C GLY A 188 21.60 -11.53 -21.77
N ASN A 189 20.58 -10.88 -22.33
CA ASN A 189 19.87 -11.35 -23.53
C ASN A 189 19.31 -12.78 -23.37
N MET A 190 18.84 -13.11 -22.16
CA MET A 190 18.32 -14.44 -21.81
C MET A 190 16.95 -14.69 -22.44
N SER A 191 16.43 -15.92 -22.32
CA SER A 191 15.12 -16.25 -22.88
C SER A 191 13.99 -15.43 -22.22
N SER A 192 12.92 -15.20 -22.99
CA SER A 192 11.73 -14.50 -22.49
C SER A 192 11.12 -15.18 -21.26
N GLU A 193 11.22 -16.51 -21.18
CA GLU A 193 10.74 -17.30 -20.04
C GLU A 193 11.54 -17.00 -18.77
N THR A 194 12.89 -16.95 -18.86
CA THR A 194 13.74 -16.60 -17.72
C THR A 194 13.50 -15.16 -17.25
N VAL A 195 13.27 -14.21 -18.18
CA VAL A 195 12.92 -12.82 -17.83
C VAL A 195 11.57 -12.75 -17.11
N GLU A 196 10.53 -13.42 -17.63
CA GLU A 196 9.20 -13.44 -17.02
C GLU A 196 9.22 -14.08 -15.62
N LYS A 197 9.99 -15.16 -15.45
CA LYS A 197 10.19 -15.81 -14.16
C LYS A 197 10.87 -14.88 -13.15
N ALA A 198 11.92 -14.17 -13.58
CA ALA A 198 12.60 -13.18 -12.73
C ALA A 198 11.66 -12.04 -12.32
N GLU A 199 10.85 -11.53 -13.26
CA GLU A 199 9.86 -10.48 -12.98
C GLU A 199 8.75 -10.95 -12.04
N THR A 200 8.29 -12.20 -12.21
CA THR A 200 7.30 -12.82 -11.32
C THR A 200 7.86 -12.91 -9.90
N ARG A 201 9.10 -13.41 -9.73
CA ARG A 201 9.75 -13.47 -8.41
C ARG A 201 9.92 -12.10 -7.77
N ARG A 202 10.32 -11.10 -8.56
CA ARG A 202 10.40 -9.72 -8.10
C ARG A 202 9.03 -9.22 -7.60
N ALA A 203 7.96 -9.45 -8.36
CA ALA A 203 6.62 -9.04 -7.97
C ALA A 203 6.17 -9.71 -6.66
N GLU A 204 6.45 -11.01 -6.50
CA GLU A 204 6.18 -11.75 -5.26
C GLU A 204 6.92 -11.14 -4.05
N MET A 205 8.23 -10.88 -4.18
CA MET A 205 9.03 -10.30 -3.08
C MET A 205 8.55 -8.89 -2.71
N VAL A 206 8.23 -8.07 -3.70
CA VAL A 206 7.73 -6.70 -3.47
C VAL A 206 6.39 -6.72 -2.76
N GLU A 207 5.46 -7.61 -3.12
CA GLU A 207 4.17 -7.70 -2.42
C GLU A 207 4.33 -8.26 -0.99
N ARG A 208 5.18 -9.27 -0.78
CA ARG A 208 5.48 -9.78 0.58
C ARG A 208 6.07 -8.69 1.47
N ARG A 209 7.02 -7.91 0.94
CA ARG A 209 7.60 -6.76 1.64
C ARG A 209 6.53 -5.73 1.98
N ARG A 210 5.74 -5.31 0.97
CA ARG A 210 4.69 -4.31 1.14
C ARG A 210 3.68 -4.71 2.20
N ALA A 211 3.18 -5.95 2.14
CA ALA A 211 2.21 -6.44 3.11
C ALA A 211 2.80 -6.55 4.52
N THR A 212 4.06 -6.99 4.63
CA THR A 212 4.77 -7.04 5.92
C THR A 212 4.91 -5.66 6.54
N SER A 213 5.38 -4.67 5.77
CA SER A 213 5.52 -3.29 6.25
C SER A 213 4.16 -2.70 6.64
N ALA A 214 3.13 -2.86 5.80
CA ALA A 214 1.79 -2.35 6.09
C ALA A 214 1.19 -2.95 7.37
N ALA A 215 1.36 -4.26 7.58
CA ALA A 215 0.90 -4.92 8.80
C ALA A 215 1.64 -4.39 10.05
N LEU A 216 2.97 -4.29 9.99
CA LEU A 216 3.78 -3.80 11.11
C LEU A 216 3.49 -2.34 11.45
N GLU A 217 3.34 -1.47 10.46
CA GLU A 217 2.99 -0.06 10.66
C GLU A 217 1.61 0.11 11.28
N LYS A 218 0.60 -0.62 10.78
CA LYS A 218 -0.77 -0.54 11.33
C LYS A 218 -0.84 -1.07 12.76
N MET A 219 -0.18 -2.19 13.05
CA MET A 219 -0.09 -2.71 14.42
C MET A 219 0.60 -1.72 15.35
N LYS A 220 1.75 -1.16 14.93
CA LYS A 220 2.48 -0.17 15.71
C LYS A 220 1.65 1.10 15.97
N ALA A 221 0.97 1.62 14.95
CA ALA A 221 0.12 2.80 15.09
C ALA A 221 -1.06 2.55 16.06
N ALA A 222 -1.66 1.36 16.03
CA ALA A 222 -2.70 0.98 16.99
C ALA A 222 -2.17 0.88 18.42
N GLU A 223 -0.98 0.30 18.61
CA GLU A 223 -0.30 0.20 19.91
C GLU A 223 0.06 1.57 20.48
N GLU A 224 0.68 2.43 19.68
CA GLU A 224 1.07 3.80 20.09
C GLU A 224 -0.17 4.64 20.42
N GLY A 225 -1.23 4.52 19.63
CA GLY A 225 -2.51 5.17 19.87
C GLY A 225 -3.13 4.76 21.21
N MET A 226 -3.19 3.46 21.47
CA MET A 226 -3.69 2.92 22.74
C MET A 226 -2.81 3.37 23.91
N GLN A 227 -1.50 3.29 23.77
CA GLN A 227 -0.56 3.66 24.84
C GLN A 227 -0.64 5.15 25.18
N SER A 228 -0.84 6.02 24.17
CA SER A 228 -1.10 7.44 24.38
C SER A 228 -2.39 7.69 25.17
N ILE A 229 -3.46 6.95 24.89
CA ILE A 229 -4.73 7.07 25.62
C ILE A 229 -4.56 6.56 27.05
N ALA A 230 -3.88 5.42 27.25
CA ALA A 230 -3.59 4.88 28.58
C ALA A 230 -2.83 5.88 29.46
N ALA A 231 -1.77 6.50 28.91
CA ALA A 231 -1.01 7.54 29.61
C ALA A 231 -1.88 8.76 29.96
N SER A 232 -2.81 9.15 29.08
CA SER A 232 -3.77 10.24 29.35
C SER A 232 -4.72 9.90 30.50
N VAL A 233 -5.20 8.65 30.57
CA VAL A 233 -6.10 8.18 31.65
C VAL A 233 -5.36 8.13 32.98
N GLU A 234 -4.12 7.66 32.99
CA GLU A 234 -3.26 7.65 34.18
C GLU A 234 -2.94 9.07 34.67
N ALA A 235 -2.60 9.98 33.76
CA ALA A 235 -2.39 11.39 34.07
C ALA A 235 -3.65 12.04 34.67
N THR A 236 -4.84 11.73 34.12
CA THR A 236 -6.12 12.22 34.64
C THR A 236 -6.38 11.72 36.07
N SER A 237 -5.94 10.50 36.38
CA SER A 237 -6.12 9.87 37.70
C SER A 237 -5.12 10.35 38.75
N SER A 238 -3.98 10.90 38.32
CA SER A 238 -2.89 11.37 39.18
C SER A 238 -2.81 12.90 39.30
N SER A 239 -3.56 13.65 38.48
CA SER A 239 -3.55 15.11 38.49
C SER A 239 -4.53 15.69 39.51
N ASP A 240 -4.16 16.82 40.13
CA ASP A 240 -5.04 17.63 40.98
C ASP A 240 -6.06 18.44 40.14
N ILE A 241 -6.88 17.74 39.36
CA ILE A 241 -7.96 18.33 38.58
C ILE A 241 -9.29 18.16 39.30
N SER A 242 -10.23 19.09 39.05
CA SER A 242 -11.57 18.99 39.62
C SER A 242 -12.29 17.74 39.10
N LEU A 243 -13.21 17.19 39.90
CA LEU A 243 -14.04 16.04 39.52
C LEU A 243 -14.76 16.22 38.18
N SER A 244 -15.23 17.44 37.88
CA SER A 244 -15.83 17.76 36.58
C SER A 244 -14.82 17.76 35.44
N GLY A 245 -13.58 18.21 35.70
CA GLY A 245 -12.47 18.13 34.75
C GLY A 245 -12.08 16.68 34.44
N ALA A 246 -11.93 15.86 35.48
CA ALA A 246 -11.63 14.43 35.34
C ALA A 246 -12.69 13.68 34.51
N ILE A 247 -13.98 13.97 34.73
CA ILE A 247 -15.07 13.37 33.94
C ILE A 247 -14.99 13.79 32.47
N THR A 248 -14.58 15.03 32.18
CA THR A 248 -14.46 15.53 30.82
C THR A 248 -13.29 14.87 30.09
N GLU A 249 -12.12 14.80 30.73
CA GLU A 249 -10.94 14.12 30.19
C GLU A 249 -11.18 12.61 29.96
N LEU A 250 -11.84 11.92 30.89
CA LEU A 250 -12.17 10.50 30.73
C LEU A 250 -13.17 10.26 29.59
N LYS A 251 -14.14 11.16 29.36
CA LYS A 251 -15.05 11.09 28.20
C LYS A 251 -14.27 11.27 26.89
N HIS A 252 -13.36 12.23 26.86
CA HIS A 252 -12.52 12.48 25.70
C HIS A 252 -11.58 11.29 25.41
N ALA A 253 -10.99 10.69 26.44
CA ALA A 253 -10.21 9.46 26.32
C ALA A 253 -11.03 8.30 25.75
N ARG A 254 -12.29 8.16 26.18
CA ARG A 254 -13.23 7.16 25.63
C ARG A 254 -13.55 7.40 24.15
N GLU A 255 -13.83 8.64 23.77
CA GLU A 255 -14.11 9.01 22.37
C GLU A 255 -12.89 8.78 21.47
N ARG A 256 -11.70 9.10 21.98
CA ARG A 256 -10.43 8.76 21.31
C ARG A 256 -10.25 7.26 21.17
N LEU A 257 -10.54 6.46 22.20
CA LEU A 257 -10.43 5.01 22.10
C LEU A 257 -11.39 4.46 21.04
N ALA A 258 -12.64 4.95 21.02
CA ALA A 258 -13.61 4.58 20.00
C ALA A 258 -13.19 4.98 18.57
N SER A 259 -12.51 6.11 18.39
CA SER A 259 -12.03 6.52 17.06
C SER A 259 -10.87 5.67 16.54
N TYR A 260 -10.05 5.10 17.43
CA TYR A 260 -8.97 4.19 17.06
C TYR A 260 -9.43 2.73 16.84
N GLU A 261 -10.69 2.38 17.13
CA GLU A 261 -11.25 1.03 16.91
C GLU A 261 -11.14 0.58 15.45
N ASN A 262 -11.30 1.51 14.50
CA ASN A 262 -11.10 1.23 13.08
C ASN A 262 -9.63 0.90 12.78
N LEU A 263 -8.69 1.63 13.38
CA LEU A 263 -7.26 1.39 13.20
C LEU A 263 -6.84 0.01 13.74
N LYS A 264 -7.41 -0.41 14.89
CA LYS A 264 -7.22 -1.76 15.43
C LYS A 264 -7.69 -2.84 14.45
N LYS A 265 -8.90 -2.71 13.89
CA LYS A 265 -9.44 -3.65 12.89
C LYS A 265 -8.62 -3.67 11.61
N GLU A 266 -8.12 -2.52 11.17
CA GLU A 266 -7.22 -2.43 10.03
C GLU A 266 -5.88 -3.13 10.29
N ALA A 267 -5.33 -3.01 11.50
CA ALA A 267 -4.12 -3.73 11.90
C ALA A 267 -4.31 -5.26 11.88
N GLU A 268 -5.43 -5.75 12.42
CA GLU A 268 -5.79 -7.18 12.37
C GLU A 268 -5.94 -7.68 10.93
N ARG A 269 -6.68 -6.95 10.09
CA ARG A 269 -6.85 -7.31 8.67
C ARG A 269 -5.55 -7.28 7.89
N ALA A 270 -4.69 -6.30 8.14
CA ALA A 270 -3.40 -6.20 7.47
C ALA A 270 -2.47 -7.35 7.86
N ALA A 271 -2.47 -7.73 9.15
CA ALA A 271 -1.71 -8.87 9.64
C ALA A 271 -2.23 -10.21 9.10
N GLU A 272 -3.54 -10.44 9.05
CA GLU A 272 -4.11 -11.65 8.45
C GLU A 272 -3.85 -11.71 6.93
N LYS A 273 -3.97 -10.58 6.22
CA LYS A 273 -3.62 -10.50 4.80
C LYS A 273 -2.14 -10.84 4.58
N MET A 274 -1.24 -10.32 5.41
CA MET A 274 0.18 -10.63 5.34
C MET A 274 0.42 -12.13 5.52
N LEU A 275 -0.16 -12.75 6.55
CA LEU A 275 0.00 -14.19 6.81
C LEU A 275 -0.61 -15.08 5.72
N ALA A 276 -1.62 -14.60 4.99
CA ALA A 276 -2.28 -15.33 3.91
C ALA A 276 -1.55 -15.23 2.55
N LEU A 277 -0.43 -14.49 2.45
CA LEU A 277 0.33 -14.37 1.20
C LEU A 277 1.19 -15.59 0.87
N ASP A 278 1.45 -16.45 1.85
CA ASP A 278 2.32 -17.61 1.71
C ASP A 278 1.78 -18.75 2.55
N ASP A 279 1.74 -19.96 1.99
CA ASP A 279 1.28 -21.15 2.71
C ASP A 279 2.34 -21.68 3.68
N ASN A 280 3.61 -21.29 3.50
CA ASN A 280 4.75 -21.79 4.26
C ASN A 280 5.31 -20.77 5.26
N VAL A 281 4.48 -19.85 5.76
CA VAL A 281 4.93 -18.89 6.78
C VAL A 281 5.40 -19.62 8.03
N PRO A 282 6.63 -19.35 8.53
CA PRO A 282 7.16 -19.94 9.75
C PRO A 282 6.20 -19.78 10.93
N GLN A 283 6.05 -20.85 11.71
CA GLN A 283 5.19 -20.84 12.89
C GLN A 283 5.60 -19.79 13.91
N THR A 284 6.88 -19.44 13.99
CA THR A 284 7.39 -18.36 14.84
C THR A 284 6.78 -17.01 14.46
N ILE A 285 6.73 -16.68 13.17
CA ILE A 285 6.16 -15.43 12.66
C ILE A 285 4.66 -15.42 12.91
N THR A 286 3.98 -16.49 12.52
CA THR A 286 2.54 -16.67 12.74
C THR A 286 2.15 -16.50 14.21
N THR A 287 2.87 -17.17 15.12
CA THR A 287 2.61 -17.12 16.56
C THR A 287 2.92 -15.74 17.13
N THR A 288 4.02 -15.12 16.72
CA THR A 288 4.41 -13.78 17.20
C THR A 288 3.38 -12.73 16.78
N THR A 289 2.96 -12.74 15.52
CA THR A 289 1.93 -11.81 14.99
C THR A 289 0.60 -12.01 15.70
N ARG A 290 0.14 -13.26 15.86
CA ARG A 290 -1.13 -13.54 16.57
C ARG A 290 -1.07 -13.18 18.04
N ASN A 291 0.04 -13.45 18.73
CA ASN A 291 0.22 -13.05 20.12
C ASN A 291 0.17 -11.52 20.27
N ARG A 292 0.84 -10.78 19.38
CA ARG A 292 0.82 -9.33 19.36
C ARG A 292 -0.60 -8.76 19.18
N LEU A 293 -1.39 -9.31 18.25
CA LEU A 293 -2.79 -8.93 18.07
C LEU A 293 -3.66 -9.28 19.28
N ARG A 294 -3.44 -10.44 19.91
CA ARG A 294 -4.14 -10.83 21.13
C ARG A 294 -3.84 -9.87 22.27
N GLU A 295 -2.56 -9.56 22.50
CA GLU A 295 -2.12 -8.60 23.52
C GLU A 295 -2.70 -7.20 23.26
N LEU A 296 -2.71 -6.74 22.00
CA LEU A 296 -3.35 -5.50 21.61
C LEU A 296 -4.84 -5.51 21.98
N SER A 297 -5.56 -6.59 21.67
CA SER A 297 -6.98 -6.73 21.99
C SER A 297 -7.27 -6.81 23.50
N GLU A 298 -6.43 -7.51 24.26
CA GLU A 298 -6.55 -7.63 25.71
C GLU A 298 -6.36 -6.26 26.39
N ARG A 299 -5.25 -5.58 26.09
CA ARG A 299 -4.97 -4.24 26.64
C ARG A 299 -6.01 -3.21 26.26
N TRP A 300 -6.54 -3.30 25.04
CA TRP A 300 -7.63 -2.43 24.60
C TRP A 300 -8.86 -2.57 25.49
N ARG A 301 -9.27 -3.80 25.75
CA ARG A 301 -10.44 -4.11 26.58
C ARG A 301 -10.21 -3.72 28.04
N GLU A 302 -9.00 -3.92 28.55
CA GLU A 302 -8.62 -3.47 29.89
C GLU A 302 -8.73 -1.95 30.02
N LEU A 303 -8.25 -1.20 29.02
CA LEU A 303 -8.34 0.26 28.99
C LEU A 303 -9.79 0.75 28.89
N GLU A 304 -10.63 0.11 28.06
CA GLU A 304 -12.07 0.42 28.00
C GLU A 304 -12.74 0.25 29.37
N ASN A 305 -12.49 -0.88 30.04
CA ASN A 305 -13.05 -1.15 31.36
C ASN A 305 -12.55 -0.13 32.39
N ALA A 306 -11.25 0.18 32.39
CA ALA A 306 -10.66 1.15 33.31
C ALA A 306 -11.27 2.55 33.14
N ILE A 307 -11.47 3.00 31.90
CA ILE A 307 -12.11 4.30 31.61
C ILE A 307 -13.55 4.33 32.14
N GLU A 308 -14.34 3.28 31.89
CA GLU A 308 -15.73 3.21 32.35
C GLU A 308 -15.82 3.11 33.88
N ASP A 309 -14.94 2.35 34.53
CA ASP A 309 -14.88 2.27 35.99
C ASP A 309 -14.51 3.64 36.61
N HIS A 310 -13.49 4.32 36.07
CA HIS A 310 -13.10 5.65 36.52
C HIS A 310 -14.23 6.67 36.32
N LEU A 311 -14.93 6.63 35.18
CA LEU A 311 -16.10 7.48 34.93
C LEU A 311 -17.23 7.22 35.92
N ASN A 312 -17.50 5.95 36.24
CA ASN A 312 -18.54 5.58 37.19
C ASN A 312 -18.19 6.04 38.61
N CYS A 313 -16.93 5.89 39.03
CA CYS A 313 -16.44 6.39 40.31
C CYS A 313 -16.54 7.92 40.38
N ALA A 314 -15.97 8.64 39.40
CA ALA A 314 -15.98 10.10 39.38
C ALA A 314 -17.41 10.68 39.38
N ARG A 315 -18.35 10.07 38.66
CA ARG A 315 -19.78 10.48 38.68
C ARG A 315 -20.45 10.24 40.03
N LYS A 316 -20.13 9.14 40.70
CA LYS A 316 -20.65 8.85 42.05
C LYS A 316 -20.11 9.85 43.07
N GLU A 317 -18.80 10.14 43.01
CA GLU A 317 -18.13 11.14 43.85
C GLU A 317 -18.75 12.53 43.64
N GLN A 318 -18.93 12.96 42.38
CA GLN A 318 -19.52 14.26 42.03
C GLN A 318 -20.96 14.39 42.53
N LYS A 319 -21.78 13.32 42.43
CA LYS A 319 -23.14 13.33 42.98
C LYS A 319 -23.15 13.48 44.49
N ARG A 320 -22.23 12.80 45.19
CA ARG A 320 -22.09 12.91 46.65
C ARG A 320 -21.67 14.32 47.05
N SER A 321 -20.66 14.90 46.39
CA SER A 321 -20.19 16.24 46.70
C SER A 321 -21.27 17.31 46.52
N VAL A 322 -22.12 17.18 45.50
CA VAL A 322 -23.25 18.10 45.24
C VAL A 322 -24.39 17.92 46.26
N GLN A 323 -24.59 16.72 46.83
CA GLN A 323 -25.62 16.47 47.85
C GLN A 323 -25.17 16.84 49.28
N SER A 324 -23.87 16.91 49.53
CA SER A 324 -23.28 17.30 50.81
C SER A 324 -23.02 18.81 50.94
N THR A 325 -23.39 19.60 49.93
CA THR A 325 -23.31 21.07 49.91
C THR A 325 -24.71 21.65 50.01
#